data_AF-A0A8H7R0Q7-F1
#
_entry.id   AF-A0A8H7R0Q7-F1
#
_cell.length_a   1.000
_cell.length_b   1.000
_cell.length_c   1.000
_cell.angle_alpha   90.00
_cell.angle_beta   90.00
_cell.angle_gamma   90.00
#
_symmetry.space_group_name_H-M   'P 1'
#
loop_
_entity.id
_entity.type
_entity.pdbx_description
1 polymer ?
#
loop_
_entity_poly.entity_id
_entity_poly.type
_entity_poly.pdbx_seq_one_letter_code
_entity_poly.pdbx_strand_id
1 'polypeptide(L)'
;MVGLIPTEVQNSIKLLLIEGHFYSAFQKMYPNVELSTIFRYKRKFLGDSTSSKGGKQSKISTQTRNYIARNFQNSNLNGLKGVQSYLLTLGIEMSLRGIRHILKSKGFKARRKVKTNFVNATNKRKCFAWAKKYQHYTTKINMWGSDGKSYYWTDGATELLPHQIESHVQGDGGSVLFWGLITAEGPGYGSTITEENANPKVYIDILQTPLLDTLEYYCMGWIGRASGFSRTMLCHILPFLLSNGFNVRDSP
;
A
#
# COMPACT_ATOMS: atom_id res chain seq x y z
N MET A 1 -16.41 -26.46 49.16
CA MET A 1 -17.43 -25.90 48.25
C MET A 1 -18.53 -25.31 49.11
N VAL A 2 -18.70 -23.98 49.14
CA VAL A 2 -19.79 -23.34 49.92
C VAL A 2 -21.09 -23.63 49.19
N GLY A 3 -22.03 -24.29 49.86
CA GLY A 3 -23.32 -24.69 49.30
C GLY A 3 -24.07 -23.49 48.71
N LEU A 4 -24.67 -23.69 47.53
CA LEU A 4 -25.55 -22.71 46.92
C LEU A 4 -26.77 -22.49 47.82
N ILE A 5 -26.94 -21.26 48.30
CA ILE A 5 -28.11 -20.84 49.08
C ILE A 5 -29.37 -21.00 48.20
N PRO A 6 -30.51 -21.45 48.74
CA PRO A 6 -31.77 -21.56 48.01
C PRO A 6 -32.18 -20.26 47.29
N THR A 7 -32.76 -20.38 46.10
CA THR A 7 -33.09 -19.24 45.22
C THR A 7 -34.05 -18.25 45.87
N GLU A 8 -34.96 -18.71 46.71
CA GLU A 8 -35.88 -17.87 47.49
C GLU A 8 -35.11 -16.92 48.39
N VAL A 9 -34.16 -17.44 49.18
CA VAL A 9 -33.31 -16.65 50.08
C VAL A 9 -32.44 -15.65 49.29
N GLN A 10 -32.00 -16.01 48.08
CA GLN A 10 -31.28 -15.06 47.20
C GLN A 10 -32.16 -13.89 46.78
N ASN A 11 -33.44 -14.13 46.47
CA ASN A 11 -34.39 -13.09 46.08
C ASN A 11 -34.74 -12.17 47.26
N SER A 12 -34.90 -12.74 48.46
CA SER A 12 -35.11 -11.95 49.70
C SER A 12 -33.91 -11.05 50.00
N ILE A 13 -32.69 -11.59 49.89
CA ILE A 13 -31.46 -10.81 50.06
C ILE A 13 -31.41 -9.68 49.01
N LYS A 14 -31.80 -9.94 47.76
CA LYS A 14 -31.83 -8.94 46.69
C LYS A 14 -32.81 -7.80 47.01
N LEU A 15 -34.02 -8.11 47.48
CA LEU A 15 -35.03 -7.11 47.85
C LEU A 15 -34.55 -6.23 49.01
N LEU A 16 -34.07 -6.84 50.09
CA LEU A 16 -33.57 -6.12 51.26
C LEU A 16 -32.34 -5.23 50.94
N LEU A 17 -31.51 -5.66 49.98
CA LEU A 17 -30.37 -4.87 49.50
C LEU A 17 -30.81 -3.66 48.67
N ILE A 18 -31.91 -3.77 47.91
CA ILE A 18 -32.51 -2.65 47.15
C ILE A 18 -33.18 -1.65 48.10
N GLU A 19 -33.84 -2.14 49.16
CA GLU A 19 -34.50 -1.33 50.20
C GLU A 19 -33.50 -0.63 51.15
N GLY A 20 -32.21 -0.94 51.06
CA GLY A 20 -31.16 -0.24 51.82
C GLY A 20 -31.08 -0.61 53.30
N HIS A 21 -31.61 -1.78 53.70
CA HIS A 21 -31.57 -2.24 55.08
C HIS A 21 -30.14 -2.45 55.60
N PHE A 22 -29.93 -2.23 56.91
CA PHE A 22 -28.64 -2.44 57.57
C PHE A 22 -28.29 -3.93 57.72
N TYR A 23 -27.01 -4.28 57.64
CA TYR A 23 -26.50 -5.66 57.67
C TYR A 23 -26.90 -6.47 58.92
N SER A 24 -27.12 -5.80 60.05
CA SER A 24 -27.61 -6.42 61.28
C SER A 24 -29.02 -7.02 61.14
N ALA A 25 -29.87 -6.47 60.26
CA ALA A 25 -31.18 -7.03 59.95
C ALA A 25 -31.06 -8.35 59.17
N PHE A 26 -30.08 -8.45 58.27
CA PHE A 26 -29.82 -9.68 57.51
C PHE A 26 -29.35 -10.83 58.41
N GLN A 27 -28.48 -10.56 59.39
CA GLN A 27 -28.03 -11.57 60.35
C GLN A 27 -29.14 -12.05 61.28
N LYS A 28 -30.10 -11.17 61.62
CA LYS A 28 -31.29 -11.56 62.40
C LYS A 28 -32.25 -12.43 61.59
N MET A 29 -32.48 -12.12 60.32
CA MET A 29 -33.37 -12.91 59.45
C MET A 29 -32.75 -14.23 58.97
N TYR A 30 -31.44 -14.23 58.72
CA TYR A 30 -30.71 -15.37 58.16
C TYR A 30 -29.42 -15.64 58.95
N PRO A 31 -29.51 -16.20 60.17
CA PRO A 31 -28.35 -16.43 61.02
C PRO A 31 -27.34 -17.43 60.42
N ASN A 32 -27.81 -18.31 59.52
CA ASN A 32 -26.98 -19.29 58.82
C ASN A 32 -26.28 -18.74 57.58
N VAL A 33 -26.52 -17.47 57.22
CA VAL A 33 -25.90 -16.83 56.05
C VAL A 33 -24.79 -15.91 56.54
N GLU A 34 -23.55 -16.25 56.16
CA GLU A 34 -22.41 -15.40 56.47
C GLU A 34 -22.47 -14.04 55.76
N LEU A 35 -21.97 -13.00 56.43
CA LEU A 35 -21.80 -11.66 55.87
C LEU A 35 -20.98 -11.66 54.57
N SER A 36 -19.97 -12.54 54.47
CA SER A 36 -19.16 -12.76 53.26
C SER A 36 -20.03 -13.06 52.03
N THR A 37 -21.09 -13.82 52.22
CA THR A 37 -22.03 -14.22 51.18
C THR A 37 -22.94 -13.06 50.79
N ILE A 38 -23.42 -12.28 51.76
CA ILE A 38 -24.21 -11.07 51.52
C ILE A 38 -23.39 -10.05 50.72
N PHE A 39 -22.12 -9.81 51.07
CA PHE A 39 -21.23 -8.92 50.30
C PHE A 39 -21.01 -9.40 48.86
N ARG A 40 -20.87 -10.71 48.65
CA ARG A 40 -20.76 -11.29 47.30
C ARG A 40 -22.03 -11.06 46.49
N TYR A 41 -23.21 -11.25 47.09
CA TYR A 41 -24.49 -11.00 46.42
C TYR A 41 -24.77 -9.51 46.21
N LYS A 42 -24.34 -8.64 47.13
CA LYS A 42 -24.33 -7.19 46.93
C LYS A 42 -23.51 -6.80 45.69
N ARG A 43 -22.27 -7.27 45.58
CA ARG A 43 -21.45 -7.04 44.36
C ARG A 43 -22.10 -7.61 43.10
N LYS A 44 -22.75 -8.78 43.20
CA LYS A 44 -23.43 -9.44 42.08
C LYS A 44 -24.68 -8.70 41.59
N PHE A 45 -25.49 -8.17 42.51
CA PHE A 45 -26.81 -7.58 42.19
C PHE A 45 -26.80 -6.05 42.08
N LEU A 46 -26.05 -5.37 42.94
CA LEU A 46 -25.95 -3.91 42.96
C LEU A 46 -24.73 -3.38 42.19
N GLY A 47 -23.89 -4.28 41.67
CA GLY A 47 -22.84 -3.93 40.72
C GLY A 47 -21.87 -2.90 41.28
N ASP A 48 -21.16 -3.24 42.37
CA ASP A 48 -19.91 -2.53 42.62
C ASP A 48 -19.03 -2.77 41.39
N SER A 49 -18.66 -1.69 40.69
CA SER A 49 -17.76 -1.71 39.54
C SER A 49 -16.63 -2.67 39.83
N THR A 50 -16.70 -3.89 39.27
CA THR A 50 -15.67 -4.88 39.50
C THR A 50 -14.43 -4.26 38.88
N SER A 51 -13.48 -3.84 39.72
CA SER A 51 -12.22 -3.32 39.22
C SER A 51 -11.70 -4.37 38.25
N SER A 52 -11.49 -3.97 36.99
CA SER A 52 -11.05 -4.94 35.99
C SER A 52 -9.79 -5.57 36.54
N LYS A 53 -9.73 -6.91 36.59
CA LYS A 53 -8.51 -7.59 37.00
C LYS A 53 -7.36 -6.98 36.22
N GLY A 54 -6.40 -6.39 36.92
CA GLY A 54 -5.31 -5.64 36.32
C GLY A 54 -4.66 -6.50 35.23
N GLY A 55 -4.58 -5.95 34.02
CA GLY A 55 -3.94 -6.64 32.90
C GLY A 55 -2.44 -6.82 33.15
N LYS A 56 -1.82 -7.70 32.36
CA LYS A 56 -0.36 -7.85 32.33
C LYS A 56 0.28 -6.49 32.05
N GLN A 57 1.24 -6.09 32.89
CA GLN A 57 2.03 -4.90 32.66
C GLN A 57 2.74 -5.01 31.31
N SER A 58 2.70 -3.93 30.55
CA SER A 58 3.29 -3.95 29.21
C SER A 58 4.80 -3.81 29.27
N LYS A 59 5.51 -4.47 28.35
CA LYS A 59 6.97 -4.44 28.23
C LYS A 59 7.56 -3.03 28.01
N ILE A 60 6.76 -2.07 27.57
CA ILE A 60 7.22 -0.73 27.19
C ILE A 60 6.37 0.31 27.93
N SER A 61 7.00 1.42 28.34
CA SER A 61 6.33 2.56 28.97
C SER A 61 5.44 3.34 27.98
N THR A 62 4.51 4.14 28.49
CA THR A 62 3.67 5.00 27.64
C THR A 62 4.50 6.06 26.90
N GLN A 63 5.54 6.59 27.53
CA GLN A 63 6.46 7.56 26.95
C GLN A 63 7.20 6.98 25.74
N THR A 64 7.78 5.80 25.86
CA THR A 64 8.49 5.16 24.75
C THR A 64 7.54 4.85 23.59
N ARG A 65 6.29 4.44 23.85
CA ARG A 65 5.28 4.30 22.78
C ARG A 65 4.97 5.62 22.06
N ASN A 66 4.87 6.72 22.80
CA ASN A 66 4.65 8.04 22.21
C ASN A 66 5.85 8.49 21.38
N TYR A 67 7.07 8.22 21.86
CA TYR A 67 8.29 8.53 21.15
C TYR A 67 8.42 7.74 19.85
N ILE A 68 8.09 6.44 19.87
CA ILE A 68 8.03 5.60 18.66
C ILE A 68 7.03 6.18 17.66
N ALA A 69 5.82 6.54 18.10
CA ALA A 69 4.81 7.12 17.23
C ALA A 69 5.28 8.43 16.57
N ARG A 70 5.92 9.33 17.33
CA ARG A 70 6.49 10.58 16.82
C ARG A 70 7.61 10.34 15.81
N ASN A 71 8.53 9.43 16.10
CA ASN A 71 9.60 9.10 15.15
C ASN A 71 9.09 8.42 13.88
N PHE A 72 7.99 7.68 13.98
CA PHE A 72 7.34 7.10 12.80
C PHE A 72 6.68 8.18 11.92
N GLN A 73 6.06 9.20 12.53
CA GLN A 73 5.53 10.37 11.80
C GLN A 73 6.66 11.18 11.14
N ASN A 74 7.74 11.43 11.88
CA ASN A 74 8.88 12.22 11.41
C ASN A 74 9.81 11.47 10.44
N SER A 75 9.46 10.24 10.03
CA SER A 75 10.25 9.41 9.10
C SER A 75 11.62 8.93 9.60
N ASN A 76 11.91 9.09 10.89
CA ASN A 76 13.19 8.69 11.48
C ASN A 76 13.35 7.15 11.59
N LEU A 77 12.25 6.40 11.52
CA LEU A 77 12.26 4.94 11.63
C LEU A 77 11.71 4.29 10.35
N ASN A 78 12.57 3.54 9.67
CA ASN A 78 12.26 2.83 8.43
C ASN A 78 11.40 1.58 8.69
N GLY A 79 10.11 1.78 8.95
CA GLY A 79 9.15 0.69 9.10
C GLY A 79 9.27 -0.10 10.41
N LEU A 80 8.63 -1.27 10.46
CA LEU A 80 8.59 -2.12 11.67
C LEU A 80 9.98 -2.60 12.10
N LYS A 81 10.87 -2.90 11.14
CA LYS A 81 12.24 -3.32 11.43
C LYS A 81 13.07 -2.19 12.05
N GLY A 82 12.91 -0.95 11.56
CA GLY A 82 13.56 0.22 12.17
C GLY A 82 13.17 0.40 13.64
N VAL A 83 11.87 0.24 13.96
CA VAL A 83 11.39 0.27 15.36
C VAL A 83 11.98 -0.89 16.17
N GLN A 84 12.09 -2.08 15.58
CA GLN A 84 12.67 -3.24 16.25
C GLN A 84 14.15 -3.01 16.58
N SER A 85 14.94 -2.53 15.63
CA SER A 85 16.35 -2.16 15.85
C SER A 85 16.49 -1.08 16.92
N TYR A 86 15.65 -0.05 16.89
CA TYR A 86 15.63 0.98 17.94
C TYR A 86 15.32 0.39 19.32
N LEU A 87 14.31 -0.47 19.44
CA LEU A 87 14.00 -1.12 20.72
C LEU A 87 15.14 -2.02 21.21
N LEU A 88 15.84 -2.71 20.31
CA LEU A 88 17.03 -3.48 20.66
C LEU A 88 18.16 -2.60 21.20
N THR A 89 18.37 -1.39 20.65
CA THR A 89 19.37 -0.45 21.21
C THR A 89 19.04 0.02 22.63
N LEU A 90 17.77 -0.03 23.02
CA LEU A 90 17.30 0.24 24.38
C LEU A 90 17.30 -1.00 25.28
N GLY A 91 17.79 -2.15 24.79
CA GLY A 91 17.77 -3.43 25.51
C GLY A 91 16.38 -4.10 25.56
N ILE A 92 15.43 -3.67 24.73
CA ILE A 92 14.06 -4.17 24.73
C ILE A 92 13.85 -5.12 23.55
N GLU A 93 13.79 -6.42 23.84
CA GLU A 93 13.42 -7.40 22.83
C GLU A 93 11.91 -7.48 22.61
N MET A 94 11.51 -7.13 21.38
CA MET A 94 10.12 -7.17 20.96
C MET A 94 9.97 -7.79 19.58
N SER A 95 8.94 -8.62 19.44
CA SER A 95 8.57 -9.19 18.13
C SER A 95 7.90 -8.14 17.25
N LEU A 96 8.02 -8.30 15.93
CA LEU A 96 7.32 -7.47 14.95
C LEU A 96 5.80 -7.43 15.16
N ARG A 97 5.21 -8.53 15.67
CA ARG A 97 3.79 -8.60 16.04
C ARG A 97 3.47 -7.65 17.18
N GLY A 98 4.31 -7.60 18.23
CA GLY A 98 4.16 -6.67 19.35
C GLY A 98 4.22 -5.21 18.91
N ILE A 99 5.19 -4.89 18.04
CA ILE A 99 5.34 -3.55 17.46
C ILE A 99 4.09 -3.15 16.66
N ARG A 100 3.55 -4.08 15.86
CA ARG A 100 2.32 -3.86 15.10
C ARG A 100 1.12 -3.55 16.02
N HIS A 101 1.00 -4.24 17.16
CA HIS A 101 -0.06 -3.95 18.14
C HIS A 101 0.10 -2.55 18.74
N ILE A 102 1.33 -2.12 19.03
CA ILE A 102 1.61 -0.76 19.53
C ILE A 102 1.20 0.30 18.51
N LEU A 103 1.57 0.11 17.24
CA LEU A 103 1.19 1.04 16.17
C LEU A 103 -0.34 1.10 15.99
N LYS A 104 -1.01 -0.06 15.96
CA LYS A 104 -2.47 -0.12 15.89
C LYS A 104 -3.16 0.53 17.09
N SER A 105 -2.64 0.34 18.31
CA SER A 105 -3.20 0.98 19.51
C SER A 105 -3.00 2.49 19.51
N LYS A 106 -2.10 3.01 18.67
CA LYS A 106 -1.89 4.44 18.40
C LYS A 106 -2.67 4.96 17.19
N GLY A 107 -3.48 4.13 16.55
CA GLY A 107 -4.30 4.50 15.40
C GLY A 107 -3.61 4.39 14.04
N PHE A 108 -2.36 3.92 13.98
CA PHE A 108 -1.66 3.75 12.71
C PHE A 108 -2.22 2.59 11.89
N LYS A 109 -2.36 2.81 10.59
CA LYS A 109 -2.82 1.83 9.59
C LYS A 109 -1.76 1.68 8.51
N ALA A 110 -1.59 0.45 8.02
CA ALA A 110 -0.74 0.20 6.86
C ALA A 110 -1.47 0.64 5.58
N ARG A 111 -0.80 1.43 4.74
CA ARG A 111 -1.27 1.83 3.42
C ARG A 111 -0.21 1.50 2.37
N ARG A 112 -0.65 1.30 1.12
CA ARG A 112 0.26 1.04 0.01
C ARG A 112 1.00 2.33 -0.34
N LYS A 113 2.32 2.27 -0.50
CA LYS A 113 3.10 3.42 -0.96
C LYS A 113 2.63 3.86 -2.33
N VAL A 114 2.56 5.17 -2.53
CA VAL A 114 2.27 5.73 -3.85
C VAL A 114 3.57 5.70 -4.64
N LYS A 115 3.54 5.01 -5.78
CA LYS A 115 4.67 5.01 -6.72
C LYS A 115 4.65 6.33 -7.47
N THR A 116 5.74 7.07 -7.40
CA THR A 116 5.92 8.27 -8.21
C THR A 116 7.31 8.23 -8.82
N ASN A 117 7.44 8.72 -10.06
CA ASN A 117 8.76 8.89 -10.66
C ASN A 117 9.58 9.88 -9.82
N PHE A 118 10.87 9.60 -9.62
CA PHE A 118 11.76 10.58 -9.02
C PHE A 118 11.96 11.74 -10.01
N VAL A 119 11.42 12.90 -9.71
CA VAL A 119 11.50 14.07 -10.60
C VAL A 119 12.06 15.26 -9.83
N ASN A 120 13.23 15.75 -10.25
CA ASN A 120 13.79 17.02 -9.77
C ASN A 120 12.81 18.17 -10.10
N ALA A 121 12.74 19.22 -9.28
CA ALA A 121 11.82 20.35 -9.44
C ALA A 121 11.86 20.97 -10.86
N THR A 122 13.06 21.06 -11.45
CA THR A 122 13.27 21.53 -12.83
C THR A 122 12.64 20.59 -13.86
N ASN A 123 12.77 19.28 -13.66
CA ASN A 123 12.20 18.27 -14.54
C ASN A 123 10.68 18.18 -14.38
N LYS A 124 10.13 18.46 -13.19
CA LYS A 124 8.67 18.51 -12.96
C LYS A 124 8.00 19.55 -13.85
N ARG A 125 8.58 20.75 -13.95
CA ARG A 125 8.07 21.81 -14.83
C ARG A 125 8.15 21.43 -16.31
N LYS A 126 9.27 20.84 -16.74
CA LYS A 126 9.47 20.38 -18.13
C LYS A 126 8.53 19.24 -18.50
N CYS A 127 8.40 18.22 -17.65
CA CYS A 127 7.48 17.11 -17.85
C CYS A 127 6.02 17.57 -17.83
N PHE A 128 5.64 18.52 -16.97
CA PHE A 128 4.27 19.07 -16.95
C PHE A 128 3.96 19.86 -18.23
N ALA A 129 4.89 20.71 -18.68
CA ALA A 129 4.74 21.45 -19.94
C ALA A 129 4.70 20.51 -21.16
N TRP A 130 5.49 19.44 -21.13
CA TRP A 130 5.51 18.42 -22.17
C TRP A 130 4.25 17.55 -22.17
N ALA A 131 3.81 17.04 -21.02
CA ALA A 131 2.59 16.22 -20.89
C ALA A 131 1.31 16.99 -21.25
N LYS A 132 1.28 18.31 -20.96
CA LYS A 132 0.20 19.21 -21.38
C LYS A 132 0.20 19.43 -22.91
N LYS A 133 1.34 19.25 -23.56
CA LYS A 133 1.52 19.41 -25.02
C LYS A 133 1.34 18.09 -25.78
N TYR A 134 1.52 16.95 -25.13
CA TYR A 134 1.61 15.63 -25.76
C TYR A 134 0.81 14.61 -24.94
N GLN A 135 -0.51 14.55 -25.16
CA GLN A 135 -1.46 13.78 -24.35
C GLN A 135 -1.62 12.30 -24.79
N HIS A 136 -0.95 11.87 -25.86
CA HIS A 136 -1.12 10.54 -26.47
C HIS A 136 0.22 9.87 -26.83
N TYR A 137 0.95 9.28 -25.87
CA TYR A 137 2.21 8.58 -26.21
C TYR A 137 2.49 7.32 -25.37
N THR A 138 3.43 6.55 -25.93
CA THR A 138 3.75 5.12 -25.83
C THR A 138 4.21 4.59 -24.47
N THR A 139 4.07 3.27 -24.28
CA THR A 139 4.47 2.54 -23.07
C THR A 139 5.81 1.83 -23.25
N LYS A 140 6.78 2.12 -22.38
CA LYS A 140 8.05 1.39 -22.26
C LYS A 140 7.85 0.23 -21.27
N ILE A 141 8.24 -0.98 -21.65
CA ILE A 141 8.13 -2.20 -20.82
C ILE A 141 9.50 -2.49 -20.20
N ASN A 142 9.58 -2.64 -18.88
CA ASN A 142 10.81 -3.02 -18.19
C ASN A 142 11.01 -4.55 -18.26
N MET A 143 12.23 -5.02 -18.53
CA MET A 143 12.53 -6.46 -18.65
C MET A 143 12.63 -7.19 -17.31
N TRP A 144 13.03 -6.51 -16.23
CA TRP A 144 13.33 -7.15 -14.95
C TRP A 144 12.60 -6.48 -13.78
N GLY A 145 12.01 -7.34 -12.93
CA GLY A 145 11.41 -6.98 -11.65
C GLY A 145 9.91 -6.73 -11.73
N SER A 146 9.13 -7.44 -10.90
CA SER A 146 7.80 -6.93 -10.54
C SER A 146 8.03 -5.71 -9.67
N ASP A 147 7.36 -4.59 -9.97
CA ASP A 147 7.31 -3.47 -9.04
C ASP A 147 6.53 -3.89 -7.78
N GLY A 148 7.21 -4.55 -6.84
CA GLY A 148 6.62 -5.12 -5.64
C GLY A 148 5.74 -4.11 -4.89
N LYS A 149 4.69 -4.60 -4.21
CA LYS A 149 3.83 -3.73 -3.41
C LYS A 149 4.55 -3.33 -2.13
N SER A 150 5.05 -2.10 -2.06
CA SER A 150 5.59 -1.52 -0.83
C SER A 150 4.48 -0.88 0.01
N TYR A 151 4.64 -0.94 1.34
CA TYR A 151 3.67 -0.41 2.31
C TYR A 151 4.35 0.54 3.29
N TYR A 152 3.62 1.56 3.73
CA TYR A 152 3.99 2.47 4.82
C TYR A 152 2.89 2.48 5.89
N TRP A 153 3.21 3.00 7.08
CA TRP A 153 2.21 3.20 8.12
C TRP A 153 1.90 4.68 8.27
N THR A 154 0.62 5.01 8.43
CA THR A 154 0.13 6.38 8.63
C THR A 154 -0.99 6.37 9.66
N ASP A 155 -1.11 7.47 10.38
CA ASP A 155 -2.22 7.82 11.27
C ASP A 155 -3.46 8.33 10.51
N GLY A 156 -3.36 8.54 9.19
CA GLY A 156 -4.45 9.05 8.35
C GLY A 156 -4.30 10.51 7.92
N ALA A 157 -3.13 11.12 8.10
CA ALA A 157 -2.83 12.44 7.55
C ALA A 157 -3.11 12.52 6.03
N THR A 158 -3.61 13.68 5.58
CA THR A 158 -4.00 13.95 4.19
C THR A 158 -2.81 14.12 3.25
N GLU A 159 -1.68 14.63 3.76
CA GLU A 159 -0.47 14.88 2.97
C GLU A 159 0.50 13.69 3.02
N LEU A 160 1.05 13.34 1.86
CA LEU A 160 2.03 12.26 1.74
C LEU A 160 3.44 12.75 2.07
N LEU A 161 4.05 12.13 3.06
CA LEU A 161 5.44 12.41 3.43
C LEU A 161 6.41 11.66 2.49
N PRO A 162 7.66 12.14 2.30
CA PRO A 162 8.61 11.55 1.36
C PRO A 162 8.85 10.04 1.57
N HIS A 163 8.89 9.56 2.83
CA HIS A 163 9.08 8.14 3.15
C HIS A 163 7.87 7.24 2.80
N GLN A 164 6.70 7.85 2.60
CA GLN A 164 5.44 7.20 2.21
C GLN A 164 5.31 7.05 0.68
N ILE A 165 6.21 7.72 -0.04
CA ILE A 165 6.35 7.64 -1.48
C ILE A 165 7.42 6.61 -1.81
N GLU A 166 7.16 5.81 -2.83
CA GLU A 166 8.18 4.95 -3.42
C GLU A 166 8.66 5.63 -4.70
N SER A 167 9.91 6.08 -4.67
CA SER A 167 10.55 6.67 -5.85
C SER A 167 10.80 5.56 -6.86
N HIS A 168 10.10 5.62 -7.99
CA HIS A 168 10.42 4.81 -9.14
C HIS A 168 11.65 5.43 -9.81
N VAL A 169 12.79 4.76 -9.65
CA VAL A 169 14.04 5.06 -10.36
C VAL A 169 14.25 3.89 -11.31
N GLN A 170 14.08 4.11 -12.60
CA GLN A 170 14.53 3.15 -13.60
C GLN A 170 16.06 3.15 -13.57
N GLY A 171 16.64 2.09 -13.03
CA GLY A 171 18.07 1.82 -13.16
C GLY A 171 18.41 1.32 -14.56
N ASP A 172 19.71 1.25 -14.85
CA ASP A 172 20.31 0.83 -16.12
C ASP A 172 20.22 -0.70 -16.36
N GLY A 173 19.17 -1.34 -15.82
CA GLY A 173 19.00 -2.81 -15.78
C GLY A 173 18.69 -3.46 -17.13
N GLY A 174 19.05 -2.79 -18.23
CA GLY A 174 18.68 -3.16 -19.59
C GLY A 174 17.21 -2.87 -19.89
N SER A 175 16.95 -2.13 -20.95
CA SER A 175 15.61 -2.00 -21.52
C SER A 175 15.63 -2.48 -22.96
N VAL A 176 14.71 -3.39 -23.29
CA VAL A 176 14.46 -3.77 -24.67
C VAL A 176 13.41 -2.82 -25.25
N LEU A 177 13.72 -2.26 -26.41
CA LEU A 177 12.76 -1.49 -27.19
C LEU A 177 12.08 -2.46 -28.17
N PHE A 178 10.76 -2.52 -28.16
CA PHE A 178 10.00 -3.41 -29.04
C PHE A 178 9.20 -2.59 -30.04
N TRP A 179 9.27 -2.97 -31.30
CA TRP A 179 8.42 -2.45 -32.38
C TRP A 179 7.45 -3.54 -32.81
N GLY A 180 6.20 -3.19 -33.06
CA GLY A 180 5.22 -4.14 -33.57
C GLY A 180 4.11 -3.43 -34.34
N LEU A 181 3.53 -4.16 -35.29
CA LEU A 181 2.36 -3.69 -36.05
C LEU A 181 1.08 -4.24 -35.43
N ILE A 182 0.03 -3.43 -35.39
CA ILE A 182 -1.33 -3.87 -35.03
C ILE A 182 -2.23 -3.48 -36.21
N THR A 183 -2.89 -4.46 -36.80
CA THR A 183 -3.85 -4.27 -37.90
C THR A 183 -5.28 -4.43 -37.37
N ALA A 184 -6.28 -4.15 -38.23
CA ALA A 184 -7.68 -4.38 -37.89
C ALA A 184 -8.03 -5.88 -37.74
N GLU A 185 -7.30 -6.74 -38.44
CA GLU A 185 -7.50 -8.20 -38.42
C GLU A 185 -6.80 -8.86 -37.22
N GLY A 186 -5.74 -8.24 -36.68
CA GLY A 186 -5.03 -8.79 -35.54
C GLY A 186 -3.65 -8.18 -35.31
N PRO A 187 -2.88 -8.75 -34.35
CA PRO A 187 -1.49 -8.39 -34.18
C PRO A 187 -0.68 -8.80 -35.43
N GLY A 188 0.17 -7.89 -35.87
CA GLY A 188 1.17 -8.13 -36.89
C GLY A 188 2.49 -8.63 -36.31
N TYR A 189 3.48 -8.81 -37.18
CA TYR A 189 4.84 -9.13 -36.75
C TYR A 189 5.45 -7.95 -35.98
N GLY A 190 6.31 -8.30 -35.03
CA GLY A 190 7.06 -7.33 -34.24
C GLY A 190 8.53 -7.75 -34.14
N SER A 191 9.38 -6.75 -33.92
CA SER A 191 10.81 -6.93 -33.80
C SER A 191 11.34 -6.22 -32.56
N THR A 192 12.25 -6.90 -31.88
CA THR A 192 12.99 -6.33 -30.76
C THR A 192 14.15 -5.50 -31.31
N ILE A 193 14.15 -4.21 -31.00
CA ILE A 193 15.26 -3.31 -31.25
C ILE A 193 16.27 -3.50 -30.11
N THR A 194 17.37 -4.15 -30.43
CA THR A 194 18.47 -4.46 -29.51
C THR A 194 19.45 -3.28 -29.34
N GLU A 195 19.46 -2.34 -30.29
CA GLU A 195 20.29 -1.13 -30.22
C GLU A 195 19.67 -0.08 -29.28
N GLU A 196 20.49 0.54 -28.42
CA GLU A 196 20.06 1.53 -27.41
C GLU A 196 19.41 2.78 -28.03
N ASN A 197 19.74 3.08 -29.29
CA ASN A 197 19.11 4.14 -30.07
C ASN A 197 18.63 3.55 -31.40
N ALA A 198 17.35 3.75 -31.72
CA ALA A 198 16.83 3.39 -33.02
C ALA A 198 17.60 4.16 -34.11
N ASN A 199 18.42 3.44 -34.87
CA ASN A 199 19.13 3.96 -36.03
C ASN A 199 18.17 3.93 -37.24
N PRO A 200 18.15 4.96 -38.11
CA PRO A 200 17.35 4.92 -39.35
C PRO A 200 17.52 3.63 -40.17
N LYS A 201 18.71 3.02 -40.19
CA LYS A 201 18.96 1.74 -40.89
C LYS A 201 18.17 0.58 -40.28
N VAL A 202 18.27 0.40 -38.96
CA VAL A 202 17.52 -0.62 -38.21
C VAL A 202 16.01 -0.42 -38.41
N TYR A 203 15.55 0.83 -38.49
CA TYR A 203 14.15 1.11 -38.77
C TYR A 203 13.74 0.73 -40.19
N ILE A 204 14.58 0.99 -41.20
CA ILE A 204 14.33 0.56 -42.58
C ILE A 204 14.27 -0.98 -42.65
N ASP A 205 15.17 -1.69 -41.97
CA ASP A 205 15.15 -3.16 -41.92
C ASP A 205 13.85 -3.69 -41.30
N ILE A 206 13.37 -3.04 -40.23
CA ILE A 206 12.07 -3.36 -39.61
C ILE A 206 10.90 -3.06 -40.55
N LEU A 207 10.97 -1.99 -41.34
CA LEU A 207 9.94 -1.70 -42.35
C LEU A 207 10.01 -2.65 -43.55
N GLN A 208 11.17 -3.22 -43.86
CA GLN A 208 11.32 -4.18 -44.95
C GLN A 208 10.92 -5.59 -44.56
N THR A 209 11.11 -5.97 -43.31
CA THR A 209 10.84 -7.36 -42.88
C THR A 209 9.48 -7.45 -42.18
N PRO A 210 9.31 -7.18 -40.87
CA PRO A 210 8.05 -7.44 -40.19
C PRO A 210 6.86 -6.63 -40.72
N LEU A 211 7.05 -5.45 -41.30
CA LEU A 211 5.95 -4.72 -41.92
C LEU A 211 5.47 -5.39 -43.22
N LEU A 212 6.37 -5.68 -44.17
CA LEU A 212 6.00 -6.31 -45.44
C LEU A 212 5.46 -7.73 -45.20
N ASP A 213 6.09 -8.50 -44.33
CA ASP A 213 5.63 -9.84 -43.96
C ASP A 213 4.22 -9.82 -43.36
N THR A 214 3.89 -8.79 -42.58
CA THR A 214 2.53 -8.64 -42.03
C THR A 214 1.52 -8.30 -43.12
N LEU A 215 1.89 -7.42 -44.06
CA LEU A 215 1.01 -7.02 -45.15
C LEU A 215 0.74 -8.19 -46.10
N GLU A 216 1.76 -9.01 -46.38
CA GLU A 216 1.62 -10.25 -47.13
C GLU A 216 0.74 -11.25 -46.39
N TYR A 217 0.99 -11.47 -45.09
CA TYR A 217 0.22 -12.42 -44.28
C TYR A 217 -1.29 -12.12 -44.25
N TYR A 218 -1.66 -10.85 -44.12
CA TYR A 218 -3.08 -10.43 -44.13
C TYR A 218 -3.60 -10.04 -45.53
N CYS A 219 -2.79 -10.20 -46.59
CA CYS A 219 -3.12 -9.79 -47.97
C CYS A 219 -3.61 -8.33 -48.07
N MET A 220 -2.99 -7.41 -47.30
CA MET A 220 -3.42 -6.01 -47.21
C MET A 220 -2.57 -5.08 -48.06
N GLY A 221 -3.24 -4.16 -48.77
CA GLY A 221 -2.59 -2.95 -49.28
C GLY A 221 -2.35 -1.96 -48.13
N TRP A 222 -1.22 -1.26 -48.14
CA TRP A 222 -0.85 -0.38 -47.02
C TRP A 222 -1.44 1.03 -47.16
N ILE A 223 -2.14 1.46 -46.10
CA ILE A 223 -2.44 2.86 -45.80
C ILE A 223 -2.15 3.06 -44.31
N GLY A 224 -0.92 3.42 -43.96
CA GLY A 224 -0.46 3.51 -42.58
C GLY A 224 -0.25 4.94 -42.10
N ARG A 225 -0.36 5.14 -40.78
CA ARG A 225 0.11 6.35 -40.09
C ARG A 225 1.36 6.00 -39.31
N ALA A 226 2.38 6.83 -39.38
CA ALA A 226 3.62 6.64 -38.64
C ALA A 226 3.94 7.93 -37.87
N SER A 227 4.09 7.83 -36.55
CA SER A 227 4.29 8.97 -35.65
C SER A 227 5.42 8.71 -34.67
N GLY A 228 6.18 9.75 -34.30
CA GLY A 228 7.23 9.66 -33.27
C GLY A 228 8.67 9.67 -33.79
N PHE A 229 8.88 9.93 -35.07
CA PHE A 229 10.23 10.08 -35.63
C PHE A 229 10.80 11.47 -35.38
N SER A 230 12.12 11.53 -35.10
CA SER A 230 12.84 12.80 -35.18
C SER A 230 12.87 13.30 -36.63
N ARG A 231 13.05 14.61 -36.84
CA ARG A 231 13.26 15.20 -38.18
C ARG A 231 14.39 14.51 -38.95
N THR A 232 15.45 14.07 -38.26
CA THR A 232 16.58 13.37 -38.86
C THR A 232 16.25 11.95 -39.32
N MET A 233 15.39 11.22 -38.60
CA MET A 233 14.90 9.91 -39.05
C MET A 233 14.00 10.01 -40.27
N LEU A 234 13.10 10.99 -40.30
CA LEU A 234 12.14 11.16 -41.40
C LEU A 234 12.84 11.35 -42.75
N CYS A 235 13.94 12.11 -42.81
CA CYS A 235 14.69 12.35 -44.04
C CYS A 235 15.23 11.06 -44.70
N HIS A 236 15.48 10.01 -43.93
CA HIS A 236 15.98 8.73 -44.44
C HIS A 236 14.88 7.70 -44.70
N ILE A 237 13.77 7.77 -43.95
CA ILE A 237 12.67 6.79 -44.03
C ILE A 237 11.65 7.17 -45.11
N LEU A 238 11.39 8.47 -45.31
CA LEU A 238 10.41 8.96 -46.30
C LEU A 238 10.72 8.50 -47.74
N PRO A 239 11.98 8.57 -48.23
CA PRO A 239 12.30 8.06 -49.57
C PRO A 239 11.99 6.58 -49.74
N PHE A 240 12.32 5.75 -48.74
CA PHE A 240 12.02 4.31 -48.76
C PHE A 240 10.51 4.06 -48.81
N LEU A 241 9.73 4.80 -48.03
CA LEU A 241 8.28 4.64 -48.01
C LEU A 241 7.66 5.01 -49.36
N LEU A 242 8.04 6.15 -49.92
CA LEU A 242 7.53 6.62 -51.22
C LEU A 242 7.91 5.67 -52.37
N SER A 243 9.14 5.13 -52.38
CA SER A 243 9.59 4.18 -53.39
C SER A 243 8.83 2.86 -53.39
N ASN A 244 8.22 2.47 -52.27
CA ASN A 244 7.43 1.24 -52.14
C ASN A 244 5.91 1.51 -52.23
N GLY A 245 5.50 2.69 -52.72
CA GLY A 245 4.09 3.02 -52.92
C GLY A 245 3.31 3.29 -51.63
N PHE A 246 4.01 3.49 -50.51
CA PHE A 246 3.38 3.78 -49.23
C PHE A 246 2.89 5.23 -49.16
N ASN A 247 1.57 5.40 -49.01
CA ASN A 247 0.92 6.70 -48.88
C ASN A 247 0.99 7.27 -47.44
N VAL A 248 2.10 7.92 -47.09
CA VAL A 248 2.36 8.42 -45.73
C VAL A 248 1.46 9.62 -45.44
N ARG A 249 0.52 9.49 -44.50
CA ARG A 249 -0.29 10.63 -44.04
C ARG A 249 0.47 11.40 -42.96
N ASP A 250 0.59 12.71 -43.14
CA ASP A 250 1.06 13.61 -42.10
C ASP A 250 0.16 13.47 -40.85
N SER A 251 0.79 13.29 -39.70
CA SER A 251 0.12 13.40 -38.41
C SER A 251 0.28 14.85 -37.93
N PRO A 252 -0.79 15.52 -37.46
CA PRO A 252 -0.68 16.84 -36.85
C PRO A 252 0.15 16.81 -35.55
#